data_AF-A0A369TT30-F1
#
_entry.id   AF-A0A369TT30-F1
#
_cell.length_a   1.000
_cell.length_b   1.000
_cell.length_c   1.000
_cell.angle_alpha   90.00
_cell.angle_beta   90.00
_cell.angle_gamma   90.00
#
_symmetry.space_group_name_H-M   'P 1'
#
loop_
_entity.id
_entity.type
_entity.pdbx_description
1 polymer ?
#
loop_
_entity_poly.entity_id
_entity_poly.type
_entity_poly.pdbx_seq_one_letter_code
_entity_poly.pdbx_strand_id
1 'polypeptide(L)'
;MTISLPVQPGTPATPRDHALFDAAKELEASFLSEMLKASGLGKPSGSFGGGIGEEQFASFLVDQHARALVDRGGIGLAESLFNSLKEREND
;
A
#
# COMPACT_ATOMS: atom_id res chain seq x y z
N MET A 1 24.31 39.58 3.69
CA MET A 1 22.96 39.69 3.12
C MET A 1 22.33 38.30 3.22
N THR A 2 21.60 38.01 4.30
CA THR A 2 20.98 36.71 4.55
C THR A 2 19.58 36.70 3.94
N ILE A 3 19.38 35.93 2.87
CA ILE A 3 18.07 35.75 2.24
C ILE A 3 17.32 34.70 3.09
N SER A 4 16.33 35.16 3.86
CA SER A 4 15.36 34.29 4.52
C SER A 4 14.29 33.91 3.50
N LEU A 5 14.26 32.65 3.07
CA LEU A 5 13.17 32.13 2.24
C LEU A 5 11.87 32.06 3.07
N PRO A 6 10.73 32.51 2.54
CA PRO A 6 9.45 32.33 3.21
C PRO A 6 9.08 30.85 3.22
N VAL A 7 8.92 30.27 4.41
CA VAL A 7 8.26 28.97 4.58
C VAL A 7 6.79 29.17 4.19
N GLN A 8 6.39 28.67 3.02
CA GLN A 8 4.98 28.63 2.65
C GLN A 8 4.31 27.57 3.52
N PRO A 9 3.29 27.92 4.32
CA PRO A 9 2.52 26.92 5.04
C PRO A 9 1.79 26.06 4.02
N GLY A 10 2.13 24.77 3.96
CA GLY A 10 1.38 23.81 3.15
C GLY A 10 -0.08 23.80 3.60
N THR A 11 -1.00 23.84 2.63
CA THR A 11 -2.43 23.74 2.90
C THR A 11 -2.69 22.48 3.72
N PRO A 12 -3.38 22.56 4.88
CA PRO A 12 -3.61 21.40 5.72
C PRO A 12 -4.43 20.35 4.94
N ALA A 13 -4.04 19.09 5.06
CA ALA A 13 -4.77 17.97 4.47
C ALA A 13 -6.21 17.92 5.00
N THR A 14 -7.17 17.71 4.11
CA THR A 14 -8.58 17.58 4.49
C THR A 14 -8.88 16.16 4.97
N PRO A 15 -9.94 15.93 5.76
CA PRO A 15 -10.39 14.57 6.09
C PRO A 15 -10.63 13.68 4.86
N ARG A 16 -10.99 14.30 3.74
CA ARG A 16 -11.17 13.62 2.45
C ARG A 16 -9.84 13.20 1.83
N ASP A 17 -8.81 14.06 1.90
CA ASP A 17 -7.45 13.70 1.47
C ASP A 17 -6.94 12.48 2.24
N HIS A 18 -7.20 12.42 3.55
CA HIS A 18 -6.87 11.24 4.36
C HIS A 18 -7.58 9.99 3.87
N ALA A 19 -8.89 10.05 3.62
CA ALA A 19 -9.65 8.90 3.12
C ALA A 19 -9.18 8.43 1.73
N LEU A 20 -8.84 9.36 0.83
CA LEU A 20 -8.28 9.02 -0.48
C LEU A 20 -6.90 8.38 -0.36
N PHE A 21 -6.07 8.88 0.55
CA PHE A 21 -4.75 8.31 0.79
C PHE A 21 -4.84 6.90 1.40
N ASP A 22 -5.76 6.69 2.34
CA ASP A 22 -6.03 5.37 2.91
C ASP A 22 -6.51 4.38 1.84
N ALA A 23 -7.41 4.81 0.95
CA ALA A 23 -7.84 3.99 -0.19
C ALA A 23 -6.68 3.65 -1.14
N ALA A 24 -5.78 4.61 -1.38
CA ALA A 24 -4.59 4.40 -2.20
C ALA A 24 -3.60 3.40 -1.55
N LYS A 25 -3.42 3.47 -0.22
CA LYS A 25 -2.64 2.48 0.56
C LYS A 25 -3.24 1.08 0.46
N GLU A 26 -4.56 0.94 0.59
CA GLU A 26 -5.24 -0.35 0.45
C GLU A 26 -5.07 -0.95 -0.95
N LEU A 27 -5.08 -0.10 -1.99
CA LEU A 27 -4.84 -0.53 -3.36
C LEU A 27 -3.39 -0.99 -3.57
N GLU A 28 -2.42 -0.26 -3.03
CA GLU A 28 -1.01 -0.69 -3.06
C GLU A 28 -0.79 -1.99 -2.28
N ALA A 29 -1.44 -2.17 -1.12
CA ALA A 29 -1.34 -3.39 -0.34
C ALA A 29 -1.91 -4.60 -1.10
N SER A 30 -3.04 -4.41 -1.79
CA SER A 30 -3.65 -5.45 -2.63
C SER A 30 -2.73 -5.82 -3.80
N PHE A 31 -2.14 -4.81 -4.45
CA PHE A 31 -1.16 -5.04 -5.52
C PHE A 31 0.07 -5.81 -5.01
N LEU A 32 0.67 -5.38 -3.89
CA LEU A 32 1.83 -6.04 -3.30
C LEU A 32 1.51 -7.48 -2.89
N SER A 33 0.32 -7.74 -2.33
CA SER A 33 -0.08 -9.10 -1.99
C SER A 33 -0.06 -10.02 -3.21
N GLU A 34 -0.61 -9.57 -4.34
CA GLU A 34 -0.59 -10.35 -5.58
C GLU A 34 0.83 -10.54 -6.12
N MET A 35 1.70 -9.53 -6.03
CA MET A 35 3.10 -9.67 -6.42
C MET A 35 3.86 -10.66 -5.53
N LEU A 36 3.60 -10.65 -4.22
CA LEU A 36 4.20 -11.59 -3.28
C LEU A 36 3.73 -13.03 -3.55
N LYS A 37 2.42 -13.24 -3.76
CA LYS A 37 1.87 -14.55 -4.17
C LYS A 37 2.49 -15.02 -5.48
N ALA A 38 2.62 -14.13 -6.48
CA ALA A 38 3.24 -14.43 -7.76
C ALA A 38 4.73 -14.81 -7.64
N SER A 39 5.46 -14.16 -6.73
CA SER A 39 6.86 -14.51 -6.41
C SER A 39 7.04 -15.90 -5.79
N GLY A 40 5.93 -16.53 -5.38
CA GLY A 40 5.91 -17.84 -4.73
C GLY A 40 5.87 -17.78 -3.21
N LEU A 41 5.75 -16.59 -2.61
CA LEU A 41 5.55 -16.46 -1.17
C LEU A 41 4.23 -17.12 -0.76
N GLY A 42 4.26 -17.89 0.33
CA GLY A 42 3.08 -18.61 0.84
C GLY A 42 2.78 -19.93 0.14
N LYS A 43 3.57 -20.35 -0.87
CA LYS A 43 3.44 -21.69 -1.46
C LYS A 43 4.07 -22.75 -0.53
N PRO A 44 3.41 -23.91 -0.33
CA PRO A 44 3.98 -25.01 0.43
C PRO A 44 5.29 -25.50 -0.20
N SER A 45 6.31 -25.73 0.63
CA SER A 45 7.60 -26.26 0.19
C SER A 45 7.63 -27.79 0.30
N GLY A 46 6.92 -28.48 -0.60
CA GLY A 46 7.05 -29.94 -0.79
C GLY A 46 5.76 -30.75 -0.67
N SER A 47 5.92 -32.08 -0.72
CA SER A 47 4.82 -33.06 -0.78
C SER A 47 4.13 -33.32 0.56
N PHE A 48 4.61 -32.71 1.65
CA PHE A 48 4.07 -32.79 3.01
C PHE A 48 3.54 -31.39 3.39
N GLY A 49 2.37 -31.03 2.86
CA GLY A 49 1.68 -29.77 3.15
C GLY A 49 0.45 -29.99 4.05
N GLY A 50 0.08 -28.96 4.80
CA GLY A 50 -1.11 -28.86 5.66
C GLY A 50 -2.43 -28.67 4.91
N GLY A 51 -2.44 -28.83 3.58
CA GLY A 51 -3.63 -28.81 2.73
C GLY A 51 -4.32 -27.45 2.66
N ILE A 52 -5.62 -27.45 2.34
CA ILE A 52 -6.42 -26.23 2.11
C ILE A 52 -6.36 -25.25 3.30
N GLY A 53 -6.29 -25.76 4.53
CA GLY A 53 -6.18 -24.92 5.73
C GLY A 53 -4.87 -24.13 5.78
N GLU A 54 -3.75 -24.76 5.44
CA GLU A 54 -2.46 -24.08 5.33
C GLU A 54 -2.47 -23.04 4.21
N GLU A 55 -3.04 -23.36 3.04
CA GLU A 55 -3.10 -22.43 1.90
C GLU A 55 -3.86 -21.13 2.23
N GLN A 56 -5.00 -21.24 2.92
CA GLN A 56 -5.76 -20.05 3.33
C GLN A 56 -5.01 -19.24 4.39
N PHE A 57 -4.36 -19.90 5.35
CA PHE A 57 -3.55 -19.23 6.36
C PHE A 57 -2.33 -18.53 5.73
N ALA A 58 -1.69 -19.17 4.75
CA ALA A 58 -0.59 -18.59 4.00
C ALA A 58 -1.02 -17.37 3.21
N SER A 59 -2.18 -17.41 2.52
CA SER A 59 -2.72 -16.23 1.83
C SER A 59 -2.94 -15.07 2.80
N PHE A 60 -3.57 -15.33 3.95
CA PHE A 60 -3.79 -14.31 4.97
C PHE A 60 -2.47 -13.70 5.46
N LEU A 61 -1.45 -14.52 5.72
CA LEU A 61 -0.13 -14.03 6.12
C LEU A 61 0.53 -13.16 5.04
N VAL A 62 0.39 -13.54 3.77
CA VAL A 62 0.90 -12.74 2.64
C VAL A 62 0.18 -11.39 2.57
N ASP A 63 -1.15 -11.36 2.75
CA ASP A 63 -1.93 -10.12 2.79
C ASP A 63 -1.47 -9.20 3.95
N GLN A 64 -1.23 -9.77 5.14
CA GLN A 64 -0.69 -9.01 6.28
C GLN A 64 0.72 -8.49 6.02
N HIS A 65 1.57 -9.27 5.35
CA HIS A 65 2.91 -8.82 4.99
C HIS A 65 2.86 -7.64 4.01
N ALA A 66 1.99 -7.71 3.00
CA ALA A 66 1.80 -6.63 2.05
C ALA A 66 1.34 -5.32 2.75
N ARG A 67 0.37 -5.42 3.66
CA ARG A 67 -0.07 -4.27 4.49
C ARG A 67 1.07 -3.69 5.32
N ALA A 68 1.85 -4.53 6.00
CA ALA A 68 2.99 -4.10 6.80
C ALA A 68 4.09 -3.43 5.97
N LEU A 69 4.27 -3.82 4.70
CA LEU A 69 5.18 -3.14 3.77
C LEU A 69 4.67 -1.74 3.41
N VAL A 70 3.39 -1.61 3.07
CA VAL A 70 2.77 -0.31 2.76
C VAL A 70 2.82 0.64 3.95
N ASP A 71 2.53 0.15 5.15
CA ASP A 71 2.62 0.95 6.39
C ASP A 71 4.04 1.42 6.70
N ARG A 72 5.07 0.74 6.16
CA ARG A 72 6.48 1.13 6.27
C ARG A 72 6.99 1.94 5.09
N GLY A 73 6.11 2.37 4.18
CA GLY A 73 6.43 3.23 3.03
C GLY A 73 6.21 2.57 1.67
N GLY A 74 5.93 1.27 1.62
CA GLY A 74 5.56 0.56 0.40
C GLY A 74 6.62 0.65 -0.70
N ILE A 75 6.14 0.70 -1.95
CA ILE A 75 6.94 0.92 -3.15
C ILE A 75 6.64 2.28 -3.81
N GLY A 76 5.78 3.10 -3.19
CA GLY A 76 5.41 4.44 -3.64
C GLY A 76 4.19 4.51 -4.55
N LEU A 77 3.46 3.39 -4.74
CA LEU A 77 2.25 3.42 -5.58
C LEU A 77 1.10 4.18 -4.93
N ALA A 78 0.95 4.13 -3.60
CA ALA A 78 -0.11 4.85 -2.91
C ALA A 78 -0.06 6.36 -3.16
N GLU A 79 1.14 6.95 -3.25
CA GLU A 79 1.30 8.38 -3.55
C GLU A 79 0.85 8.71 -4.98
N SER A 80 1.28 7.92 -5.97
CA SER A 80 0.86 8.10 -7.35
C SER A 80 -0.66 7.94 -7.51
N LEU A 81 -1.24 6.93 -6.86
CA LEU A 81 -2.67 6.67 -6.90
C LEU A 81 -3.47 7.78 -6.22
N PHE A 82 -3.02 8.25 -5.06
CA PHE A 82 -3.63 9.37 -4.35
C PHE A 82 -3.68 10.62 -5.23
N ASN A 83 -2.57 10.98 -5.87
CA ASN A 83 -2.50 12.15 -6.76
C ASN A 83 -3.47 12.01 -7.94
N SER A 84 -3.51 10.83 -8.60
CA SER A 84 -4.46 10.59 -9.71
C SER A 84 -5.93 10.60 -9.26
N LEU A 85 -6.25 10.09 -8.07
CA LEU A 85 -7.61 10.13 -7.51
C LEU A 85 -8.02 11.57 -7.18
N LYS A 86 -7.10 12.37 -6.64
CA LYS A 86 -7.32 13.77 -6.31
C LYS A 86 -7.48 14.65 -7.54
N GLU A 87 -6.69 14.43 -8.60
CA GLU A 87 -6.82 15.15 -9.87
C GLU A 87 -8.20 14.94 -10.49
N ARG A 88 -8.66 13.69 -10.57
CA ARG A 88 -9.95 13.32 -11.18
C ARG A 88 -11.17 13.89 -10.45
N GLU A 89 -11.00 14.34 -9.21
CA GLU A 89 -12.07 14.97 -8.42
C GLU A 89 -12.20 16.46 -8.71
N ASN A 90 -11.13 17.11 -9.21
CA ASN A 90 -11.12 18.54 -9.51
C ASN A 90 -11.60 18.86 -10.94
N ASP A 91 -11.85 17.82 -11.77
CA ASP A 91 -12.48 17.90 -13.09
C ASP A 91 -14.02 17.81 -12.97
#